data_AF-A0A6H5HXF5-F1
#
_entry.id   AF-A0A6H5HXF5-F1
#
_cell.length_a   1.000
_cell.length_b   1.000
_cell.length_c   1.000
_cell.angle_alpha   90.00
_cell.angle_beta   90.00
_cell.angle_gamma   90.00
#
_symmetry.space_group_name_H-M   'P 1'
#
loop_
_entity.id
_entity.type
_entity.pdbx_description
1 polymer ?
#
loop_
_entity_poly.entity_id
_entity_poly.type
_entity_poly.pdbx_seq_one_letter_code
_entity_poly.pdbx_strand_id
1 'polypeptide(L)'
;MRHLNRSAIGLCLFALFTCCSLPATCPAAVPSSSSSSNSLYSANDNDENFVFAYDHPRNCRSNEYFDVAGFACVECDEQKNLVPSETGASCVCNKYSIYLGQELDSPRCEPCPPGTLLTSDRKSCIPCRKATATVDANNTCSCGPNEIKVERDASGELLKSLRCVQCSESSYPSANGYKCLACHNSSASSHANCACPITSHLRIQDYCFRRNLIDFMDIRNSYLVQFGRESVDSFYLRKELRLSAYLCKANN
;
A
#
# COMPACT_ATOMS: atom_id res chain seq x y z
N MET A 1 47.29 -7.35 -7.36
CA MET A 1 47.10 -6.50 -6.17
C MET A 1 46.42 -5.21 -6.61
N ARG A 2 45.12 -5.06 -6.34
CA ARG A 2 44.41 -3.78 -6.43
C ARG A 2 43.66 -3.62 -5.12
N HIS A 3 44.05 -2.60 -4.35
CA HIS A 3 43.37 -2.20 -3.13
C HIS A 3 41.96 -1.72 -3.49
N LEU A 4 40.94 -2.40 -2.98
CA LEU A 4 39.56 -1.95 -3.06
C LEU A 4 39.09 -1.49 -1.68
N ASN A 5 38.40 -0.36 -1.72
CA ASN A 5 38.23 0.63 -0.68
C ASN A 5 37.25 0.13 0.41
N ARG A 6 37.78 -0.13 1.61
CA ARG A 6 37.02 -0.57 2.81
C ARG A 6 35.96 0.44 3.29
N SER A 7 35.92 1.65 2.73
CA SER A 7 35.06 2.74 3.20
C SER A 7 33.59 2.63 2.70
N ALA A 8 33.34 2.05 1.51
CA ALA A 8 31.98 1.99 0.95
C ALA A 8 31.07 0.95 1.61
N ILE A 9 31.63 -0.13 2.16
CA ILE A 9 30.88 -1.18 2.86
C ILE A 9 30.45 -0.72 4.27
N GLY A 10 31.26 0.15 4.90
CA GLY A 10 30.96 0.72 6.21
C GLY A 10 29.74 1.66 6.19
N LEU A 11 29.54 2.41 5.11
CA LEU A 11 28.42 3.35 4.98
C LEU A 11 27.05 2.67 4.78
N CYS A 12 26.98 1.53 4.09
CA CYS A 12 25.74 0.77 3.98
C CYS A 12 25.35 0.04 5.28
N LEU A 13 26.33 -0.44 6.06
CA LEU A 13 26.08 -1.03 7.38
C LEU A 13 25.68 0.02 8.42
N PHE A 14 26.21 1.24 8.35
CA PHE A 14 25.78 2.34 9.23
C PHE A 14 24.35 2.82 8.96
N ALA A 15 23.87 2.75 7.70
CA ALA A 15 22.47 3.05 7.37
C ALA A 15 21.47 1.99 7.89
N LEU A 16 21.93 0.76 8.14
CA LEU A 16 21.13 -0.27 8.80
C LEU A 16 21.10 -0.10 10.33
N PHE A 17 22.18 0.40 10.94
CA PHE A 17 22.25 0.63 12.38
C PHE A 17 21.54 1.90 12.86
N THR A 18 21.28 2.88 11.99
CA THR A 18 20.50 4.10 12.34
C THR A 18 18.98 3.94 12.21
N CYS A 19 18.49 2.79 11.72
CA CYS A 19 17.06 2.48 11.72
C CYS A 19 16.59 1.67 12.95
N CYS A 20 17.51 1.28 13.86
CA CYS A 20 17.17 0.66 15.14
C CYS A 20 17.49 1.60 16.30
N SER A 21 16.76 2.71 16.38
CA SER A 21 16.64 3.52 17.59
C SER A 21 15.19 3.92 17.80
N LEU A 22 14.26 2.95 17.71
CA LEU A 22 12.95 3.07 18.34
C LEU A 22 12.61 1.72 19.00
N PRO A 23 12.30 1.69 20.30
CA PRO A 23 11.95 0.46 20.97
C PRO A 23 10.51 0.07 20.58
N ALA A 24 10.36 -1.18 20.15
CA ALA A 24 9.10 -1.89 20.22
C ALA A 24 9.09 -2.73 21.50
N THR A 25 8.14 -2.47 22.41
CA THR A 25 7.55 -3.52 23.26
C THR A 25 6.18 -3.11 23.79
N CYS A 26 5.20 -3.91 23.37
CA CYS A 26 4.09 -4.46 24.15
C CYS A 26 2.89 -3.58 24.56
N PRO A 27 1.69 -4.21 24.67
CA PRO A 27 0.41 -3.54 24.82
C PRO A 27 0.18 -3.17 26.28
N ALA A 28 -0.07 -1.89 26.54
CA ALA A 28 -0.56 -1.44 27.83
C ALA A 28 -2.10 -1.41 27.80
N ALA A 29 -2.66 -1.99 28.84
CA ALA A 29 -4.07 -2.00 29.17
C ALA A 29 -4.75 -0.64 28.97
N VAL A 30 -6.00 -0.70 28.50
CA VAL A 30 -6.98 0.38 28.52
C VAL A 30 -7.05 0.96 29.95
N PRO A 31 -6.65 2.22 30.18
CA PRO A 31 -7.19 2.96 31.29
C PRO A 31 -8.53 3.52 30.83
N SER A 32 -9.61 3.00 31.41
CA SER A 32 -10.87 3.74 31.50
C SER A 32 -10.61 5.03 32.28
N SER A 33 -10.19 6.09 31.60
CA SER A 33 -10.14 7.44 32.14
C SER A 33 -10.98 8.35 31.26
N SER A 34 -12.24 8.45 31.63
CA SER A 34 -13.09 9.61 31.40
C SER A 34 -12.28 10.90 31.60
N SER A 35 -11.91 11.54 30.50
CA SER A 35 -11.34 12.88 30.51
C SER A 35 -12.16 13.73 29.55
N SER A 36 -13.32 14.12 30.09
CA SER A 36 -14.18 15.16 29.54
C SER A 36 -13.37 16.45 29.42
N SER A 37 -12.81 16.71 28.25
CA SER A 37 -12.28 18.03 27.91
C SER A 37 -13.39 18.82 27.23
N ASN A 38 -14.45 19.11 28.01
CA ASN A 38 -15.48 20.06 27.61
C ASN A 38 -14.89 21.46 27.79
N SER A 39 -14.34 22.04 26.74
CA SER A 39 -14.13 23.49 26.69
C SER A 39 -15.44 24.12 26.22
N LEU A 40 -16.41 24.24 27.13
CA LEU A 40 -17.62 25.04 26.90
C LEU A 40 -17.22 26.51 27.01
N TYR A 41 -17.28 27.24 25.89
CA TYR A 41 -17.48 28.69 25.93
C TYR A 41 -18.87 28.98 25.36
N SER A 42 -19.76 29.44 26.25
CA SER A 42 -21.14 29.81 25.92
C SER A 42 -21.16 31.16 25.21
N ALA A 43 -21.74 31.22 24.02
CA ALA A 43 -22.18 32.48 23.42
C ALA A 43 -23.64 32.72 23.83
N ASN A 44 -23.87 33.70 24.70
CA ASN A 44 -25.17 34.36 24.81
C ASN A 44 -25.05 35.72 24.11
N ASP A 45 -26.08 35.98 23.32
CA ASP A 45 -26.28 37.11 22.43
C ASP A 45 -25.97 38.47 23.12
N ASN A 46 -25.16 39.30 22.45
CA ASN A 46 -24.58 40.61 22.83
C ASN A 46 -23.15 40.64 23.45
N ASP A 47 -22.13 40.04 22.81
CA ASP A 47 -20.74 40.26 23.24
C ASP A 47 -19.72 40.30 22.07
N GLU A 48 -18.87 41.34 22.06
CA GLU A 48 -17.77 41.59 21.11
C GLU A 48 -16.55 40.68 21.40
N ASN A 49 -16.78 39.38 21.62
CA ASN A 49 -15.71 38.41 21.84
C ASN A 49 -16.12 37.01 21.34
N PHE A 50 -16.17 36.87 20.02
CA PHE A 50 -16.46 35.59 19.36
C PHE A 50 -15.26 34.64 19.48
N VAL A 51 -15.31 33.74 20.48
CA VAL A 51 -14.35 32.65 20.62
C VAL A 51 -14.83 31.48 19.76
N PHE A 52 -14.08 31.19 18.69
CA PHE A 52 -14.33 30.04 17.84
C PHE A 52 -13.67 28.77 18.42
N ALA A 53 -14.40 27.66 18.46
CA ALA A 53 -13.93 26.38 19.01
C ALA A 53 -13.06 25.62 18.00
N TYR A 54 -11.73 25.65 18.20
CA TYR A 54 -10.78 24.99 17.31
C TYR A 54 -10.57 23.52 17.64
N ASP A 55 -10.84 22.67 16.65
CA ASP A 55 -10.38 21.29 16.66
C ASP A 55 -9.01 21.19 15.97
N HIS A 56 -8.07 20.47 16.60
CA HIS A 56 -6.81 20.17 15.92
C HIS A 56 -7.07 19.07 14.87
N PRO A 57 -6.58 19.18 13.61
CA PRO A 57 -6.84 18.17 12.56
C PRO A 57 -6.47 16.73 12.91
N ARG A 58 -5.52 16.56 13.83
CA ARG A 58 -5.08 15.25 14.36
C ARG A 58 -6.06 14.62 15.36
N ASN A 59 -7.00 15.39 15.85
CA ASN A 59 -8.01 14.96 16.82
C ASN A 59 -9.29 14.48 16.14
N CYS A 60 -9.43 14.69 14.82
CA CYS A 60 -10.56 14.16 14.08
C CYS A 60 -10.55 12.63 14.13
N ARG A 61 -11.75 12.06 14.31
CA ARG A 61 -11.97 10.63 14.31
C ARG A 61 -11.76 10.05 12.91
N SER A 62 -11.69 8.73 12.84
CA SER A 62 -11.49 8.01 11.57
C SER A 62 -12.61 8.20 10.53
N ASN A 63 -13.80 8.62 10.96
CA ASN A 63 -14.95 8.90 10.11
C ASN A 63 -15.19 10.41 9.91
N GLU A 64 -14.27 11.26 10.39
CA GLU A 64 -14.35 12.71 10.29
C GLU A 64 -13.25 13.25 9.37
N TYR A 65 -13.49 14.40 8.76
CA TYR A 65 -12.48 15.19 8.08
C TYR A 65 -12.36 16.56 8.76
N PHE A 66 -11.23 17.23 8.59
CA PHE A 66 -11.05 18.58 9.10
C PHE A 66 -11.55 19.60 8.09
N ASP A 67 -12.60 20.34 8.43
CA ASP A 67 -13.05 21.49 7.65
C ASP A 67 -12.21 22.72 8.02
N VAL A 68 -11.50 23.26 7.04
CA VAL A 68 -10.62 24.42 7.23
C VAL A 68 -11.42 25.70 7.37
N ALA A 69 -12.60 25.81 6.74
CA ALA A 69 -13.42 27.01 6.81
C ALA A 69 -14.10 27.13 8.19
N GLY A 70 -14.64 26.00 8.67
CA GLY A 70 -15.24 25.88 9.98
C GLY A 70 -14.26 25.53 11.09
N PHE A 71 -12.95 25.36 10.82
CA PHE A 71 -11.89 24.99 11.78
C PHE A 71 -12.28 23.86 12.77
N ALA A 72 -13.07 22.90 12.29
CA ALA A 72 -13.72 21.87 13.09
C ALA A 72 -13.64 20.50 12.40
N CYS A 73 -13.77 19.42 13.18
CA CYS A 73 -13.92 18.07 12.63
C CYS A 73 -15.39 17.83 12.23
N VAL A 74 -15.60 17.43 10.97
CA VAL A 74 -16.92 17.18 10.39
C VAL A 74 -17.06 15.70 10.05
N GLU A 75 -18.13 15.08 10.53
CA GLU A 75 -18.41 13.67 10.30
C GLU A 75 -18.89 13.41 8.87
N CYS A 76 -18.32 12.37 8.23
CA CYS A 76 -18.83 11.87 6.96
C CYS A 76 -19.98 10.90 7.20
N ASP A 77 -21.12 11.20 6.58
CA ASP A 77 -22.33 10.39 6.70
C ASP A 77 -22.17 9.01 6.02
N GLU A 78 -21.90 7.98 6.84
CA GLU A 78 -21.74 6.61 6.38
C GLU A 78 -23.02 6.06 5.72
N GLN A 79 -24.22 6.54 6.12
CA GLN A 79 -25.49 6.13 5.51
C GLN A 79 -25.59 6.62 4.06
N LYS A 80 -24.90 7.71 3.74
CA LYS A 80 -24.73 8.22 2.36
C LYS A 80 -23.52 7.64 1.65
N ASN A 81 -22.89 6.60 2.21
CA ASN A 81 -21.71 5.95 1.67
C ASN A 81 -20.48 6.85 1.61
N LEU A 82 -20.38 7.80 2.55
CA LEU A 82 -19.27 8.74 2.64
C LEU A 82 -18.22 8.28 3.63
N VAL A 83 -16.96 8.55 3.29
CA VAL A 83 -15.80 8.36 4.15
C VAL A 83 -14.84 9.54 4.00
N PRO A 84 -13.99 9.82 5.00
CA PRO A 84 -12.95 10.83 4.84
C PRO A 84 -12.01 10.47 3.68
N SER A 85 -11.59 11.49 2.95
CA SER A 85 -10.52 11.39 1.94
C SER A 85 -9.21 10.91 2.57
N GLU A 86 -8.31 10.35 1.77
CA GLU A 86 -6.97 9.95 2.23
C GLU A 86 -6.18 11.12 2.85
N THR A 87 -6.48 12.34 2.42
CA THR A 87 -5.90 13.59 2.96
C THR A 87 -6.60 14.11 4.21
N GLY A 88 -7.77 13.57 4.58
CA GLY A 88 -8.55 14.00 5.75
C GLY A 88 -9.14 15.40 5.63
N ALA A 89 -9.34 15.90 4.41
CA ALA A 89 -9.73 17.30 4.14
C ALA A 89 -11.15 17.43 3.54
N SER A 90 -11.82 16.32 3.25
CA SER A 90 -13.18 16.28 2.70
C SER A 90 -13.77 14.88 2.84
N CYS A 91 -15.09 14.77 2.70
CA CYS A 91 -15.75 13.48 2.47
C CYS A 91 -15.70 13.08 0.99
N VAL A 92 -15.58 11.77 0.74
CA VAL A 92 -15.60 11.15 -0.58
C VAL A 92 -16.44 9.87 -0.56
N CYS A 93 -16.85 9.39 -1.73
CA CYS A 93 -17.51 8.08 -1.81
C CYS A 93 -16.59 6.96 -1.32
N ASN A 94 -17.15 6.03 -0.55
CA ASN A 94 -16.45 4.85 -0.10
C ASN A 94 -15.95 3.99 -1.28
N LYS A 95 -15.06 3.03 -0.97
CA LYS A 95 -14.42 2.16 -1.98
C LYS A 95 -15.37 1.22 -2.75
N TYR A 96 -16.66 1.21 -2.44
CA TYR A 96 -17.67 0.34 -3.05
C TYR A 96 -18.78 1.13 -3.76
N SER A 97 -18.68 2.45 -3.81
CA SER A 97 -19.74 3.32 -4.32
C SER A 97 -19.27 4.19 -5.49
N ILE A 98 -20.15 4.41 -6.46
CA ILE A 98 -19.94 5.33 -7.57
C ILE A 98 -20.24 6.76 -7.14
N TYR A 99 -19.52 7.71 -7.75
CA TYR A 99 -19.81 9.14 -7.61
C TYR A 99 -20.85 9.58 -8.65
N LEU A 100 -21.97 10.13 -8.18
CA LEU A 100 -23.08 10.60 -9.03
C LEU A 100 -23.11 12.12 -9.25
N GLY A 101 -22.27 12.86 -8.53
CA GLY A 101 -22.27 14.33 -8.56
C GLY A 101 -22.15 14.93 -7.16
N GLN A 102 -22.38 16.24 -7.06
CA GLN A 102 -22.35 16.98 -5.81
C GLN A 102 -23.75 17.51 -5.48
N GLU A 103 -24.14 17.43 -4.22
CA GLU A 103 -25.42 17.87 -3.70
C GLU A 103 -25.17 18.67 -2.41
N LEU A 104 -25.54 19.96 -2.40
CA LEU A 104 -25.46 20.82 -1.20
C LEU A 104 -24.10 20.70 -0.47
N ASP A 105 -23.01 20.76 -1.23
CA ASP A 105 -21.61 20.68 -0.78
C ASP A 105 -21.09 19.28 -0.39
N SER A 106 -21.91 18.23 -0.50
CA SER A 106 -21.49 16.85 -0.24
C SER A 106 -21.57 15.97 -1.50
N PRO A 107 -20.64 15.03 -1.73
CA PRO A 107 -20.73 14.13 -2.87
C PRO A 107 -21.92 13.17 -2.72
N ARG A 108 -22.66 12.94 -3.81
CA ARG A 108 -23.72 11.94 -3.87
C ARG A 108 -23.13 10.61 -4.34
N CYS A 109 -23.33 9.58 -3.52
CA CYS A 109 -22.73 8.25 -3.75
C CYS A 109 -23.81 7.16 -3.79
N GLU A 110 -23.62 6.17 -4.67
CA GLU A 110 -24.49 5.00 -4.77
C GLU A 110 -23.65 3.72 -4.71
N PRO A 111 -23.99 2.74 -3.85
CA PRO A 111 -23.23 1.51 -3.73
C PRO A 111 -23.41 0.63 -4.97
N CYS A 112 -22.33 -0.01 -5.40
CA CYS A 112 -22.40 -0.95 -6.50
C CYS A 112 -23.28 -2.17 -6.14
N PRO A 113 -24.16 -2.64 -7.04
CA PRO A 113 -24.97 -3.84 -6.80
C PRO A 113 -24.10 -5.09 -6.56
N PRO A 114 -24.60 -6.09 -5.81
CA PRO A 114 -23.88 -7.34 -5.60
C PRO A 114 -23.53 -8.04 -6.93
N GLY A 115 -22.32 -8.61 -7.02
CA GLY A 115 -21.84 -9.24 -8.25
C GLY A 115 -21.43 -8.25 -9.34
N THR A 116 -21.18 -7.00 -8.95
CA THR A 116 -20.54 -5.99 -9.78
C THR A 116 -19.25 -5.50 -9.13
N LEU A 117 -18.38 -4.88 -9.92
CA LEU A 117 -17.11 -4.29 -9.48
C LEU A 117 -17.15 -2.79 -9.77
N LEU A 118 -16.74 -1.97 -8.80
CA LEU A 118 -16.50 -0.56 -9.02
C LEU A 118 -15.32 -0.39 -10.00
N THR A 119 -15.54 0.36 -11.08
CA THR A 119 -14.49 0.62 -12.08
C THR A 119 -13.34 1.42 -11.47
N SER A 120 -12.16 1.31 -12.07
CA SER A 120 -10.93 1.98 -11.60
C SER A 120 -11.04 3.50 -11.60
N ASP A 121 -11.90 4.07 -12.46
CA ASP A 121 -12.23 5.50 -12.49
C ASP A 121 -13.32 5.92 -11.49
N ARG A 122 -13.91 4.95 -10.75
CA ARG A 122 -15.00 5.11 -9.76
C ARG A 122 -16.28 5.75 -10.30
N LYS A 123 -16.50 5.68 -11.62
CA LYS A 123 -17.69 6.28 -12.28
C LYS A 123 -18.78 5.29 -12.61
N SER A 124 -18.51 3.99 -12.56
CA SER A 124 -19.49 2.97 -12.98
C SER A 124 -19.28 1.65 -12.23
N CYS A 125 -20.30 0.80 -12.24
CA CYS A 125 -20.22 -0.57 -11.74
C CYS A 125 -20.30 -1.53 -12.93
N ILE A 126 -19.31 -2.41 -13.07
CA ILE A 126 -19.26 -3.40 -14.15
C ILE A 126 -19.64 -4.79 -13.62
N PRO A 127 -20.58 -5.50 -14.26
CA PRO A 127 -21.01 -6.81 -13.76
C PRO A 127 -19.96 -7.90 -13.98
N CYS A 128 -19.83 -8.83 -13.02
CA CYS A 128 -18.93 -9.97 -13.15
C CYS A 128 -19.45 -10.94 -14.22
N ARG A 129 -18.58 -11.34 -15.16
CA ARG A 129 -18.92 -12.41 -16.09
C ARG A 129 -18.74 -13.76 -15.40
N LYS A 130 -19.86 -14.42 -15.04
CA LYS A 130 -19.87 -15.72 -14.33
C LYS A 130 -18.99 -16.82 -14.95
N ALA A 131 -18.73 -16.75 -16.26
CA ALA A 131 -17.91 -17.73 -16.97
C ALA A 131 -16.39 -17.51 -16.81
N THR A 132 -15.94 -16.27 -16.53
CA THR A 132 -14.51 -15.91 -16.55
C THR A 132 -14.04 -15.20 -15.28
N ALA A 133 -14.97 -14.76 -14.42
CA ALA A 133 -14.68 -14.09 -13.17
C ALA A 133 -15.49 -14.74 -12.06
N THR A 134 -14.85 -15.01 -10.93
CA THR A 134 -15.50 -15.49 -9.71
C THR A 134 -15.96 -14.30 -8.87
N VAL A 135 -17.09 -14.47 -8.20
CA VAL A 135 -17.51 -13.54 -7.16
C VAL A 135 -16.80 -13.98 -5.88
N ASP A 136 -16.01 -13.10 -5.29
CA ASP A 136 -15.29 -13.39 -4.05
C ASP A 136 -16.20 -13.26 -2.81
N ALA A 137 -15.65 -13.55 -1.63
CA ALA A 137 -16.37 -13.46 -0.35
C ALA A 137 -16.88 -12.04 -0.03
N ASN A 138 -16.34 -11.01 -0.69
CA ASN A 138 -16.75 -9.62 -0.54
C ASN A 138 -17.76 -9.20 -1.62
N ASN A 139 -18.34 -10.16 -2.36
CA ASN A 139 -19.23 -9.94 -3.49
C ASN A 139 -18.61 -9.14 -4.65
N THR A 140 -17.28 -9.12 -4.78
CA THR A 140 -16.55 -8.44 -5.84
C THR A 140 -15.99 -9.41 -6.88
N CYS A 141 -15.71 -8.91 -8.08
CA CYS A 141 -15.18 -9.74 -9.16
C CYS A 141 -13.68 -9.99 -8.98
N SER A 142 -13.30 -11.27 -9.04
CA SER A 142 -11.92 -11.75 -9.03
C SER A 142 -11.60 -12.53 -10.32
N CYS A 143 -10.39 -12.33 -10.83
CA CYS A 143 -9.84 -13.09 -11.98
C CYS A 143 -8.82 -14.12 -11.47
N GLY A 144 -8.43 -15.07 -12.33
CA GLY A 144 -7.44 -16.08 -11.99
C GLY A 144 -6.05 -15.49 -11.68
N PRO A 145 -5.14 -16.30 -11.10
CA PRO A 145 -3.83 -15.84 -10.60
C PRO A 145 -2.89 -15.30 -11.69
N ASN A 146 -3.14 -15.60 -12.96
CA ASN A 146 -2.38 -15.08 -14.10
C ASN A 146 -3.22 -14.20 -15.04
N GLU A 147 -4.32 -13.64 -14.54
CA GLU A 147 -5.24 -12.84 -15.33
C GLU A 147 -5.36 -11.43 -14.78
N ILE A 148 -5.67 -10.50 -15.67
CA ILE A 148 -5.97 -9.11 -15.35
C ILE A 148 -7.43 -8.78 -15.60
N LYS A 149 -7.95 -7.85 -14.82
CA LYS A 149 -9.27 -7.26 -14.92
C LYS A 149 -9.26 -6.21 -16.04
N VAL A 150 -10.10 -6.41 -17.04
CA VAL A 150 -10.31 -5.45 -18.14
C VAL A 150 -11.74 -4.93 -18.04
N GLU A 151 -11.85 -3.62 -17.79
CA GLU A 151 -13.11 -2.91 -17.59
C GLU A 151 -13.60 -2.22 -18.87
N ARG A 152 -12.68 -1.70 -19.68
CA ARG A 152 -12.96 -0.92 -20.88
C ARG A 152 -12.29 -1.55 -22.10
N ASP A 153 -12.84 -1.32 -23.28
CA ASP A 153 -12.23 -1.76 -24.53
C ASP A 153 -11.16 -0.78 -25.04
N ALA A 154 -10.61 -1.05 -26.23
CA ALA A 154 -9.58 -0.22 -26.84
C ALA A 154 -10.06 1.18 -27.27
N SER A 155 -11.37 1.38 -27.40
CA SER A 155 -11.96 2.71 -27.66
C SER A 155 -12.18 3.51 -26.38
N GLY A 156 -12.07 2.87 -25.21
CA GLY A 156 -12.34 3.45 -23.91
C GLY A 156 -13.79 3.26 -23.43
N GLU A 157 -14.63 2.57 -24.20
CA GLU A 157 -16.00 2.26 -23.79
C GLU A 157 -16.03 1.19 -22.69
N LEU A 158 -17.00 1.30 -21.77
CA LEU A 158 -17.18 0.34 -20.70
C LEU A 158 -17.69 -0.99 -21.27
N LEU A 159 -17.04 -2.09 -20.91
CA LEU A 159 -17.45 -3.42 -21.33
C LEU A 159 -18.78 -3.81 -20.65
N LYS A 160 -19.60 -4.58 -21.36
CA LYS A 160 -20.88 -5.11 -20.84
C LYS A 160 -20.72 -5.98 -19.58
N SER A 161 -19.55 -6.58 -19.40
CA SER A 161 -19.19 -7.39 -18.25
C SER A 161 -17.68 -7.43 -18.12
N LEU A 162 -17.18 -7.57 -16.89
CA LEU A 162 -15.75 -7.66 -16.61
C LEU A 162 -15.15 -8.81 -17.40
N ARG A 163 -14.07 -8.52 -18.13
CA ARG A 163 -13.32 -9.52 -18.86
C ARG A 163 -12.01 -9.80 -18.13
N CYS A 164 -11.74 -11.07 -17.87
CA CYS A 164 -10.43 -11.50 -17.41
C CYS A 164 -9.57 -11.85 -18.63
N VAL A 165 -8.35 -11.31 -18.68
CA VAL A 165 -7.41 -11.56 -19.78
C VAL A 165 -6.13 -12.13 -19.21
N GLN A 166 -5.71 -13.28 -19.73
CA GLN A 166 -4.49 -13.93 -19.32
C GLN A 166 -3.26 -13.13 -19.74
N CYS A 167 -2.31 -12.96 -18.83
CA CYS A 167 -1.00 -12.42 -19.17
C CYS A 167 -0.20 -13.43 -19.99
N SER A 168 0.50 -12.93 -21.02
CA SER A 168 1.41 -13.72 -21.86
C SER A 168 2.53 -14.36 -21.04
N GLU A 169 3.18 -15.37 -21.61
CA GLU A 169 4.26 -16.14 -20.96
C GLU A 169 5.45 -15.27 -20.50
N SER A 170 5.68 -14.11 -21.11
CA SER A 170 6.73 -13.16 -20.70
C SER A 170 6.23 -12.02 -19.82
N SER A 171 5.05 -12.18 -19.21
CA SER A 171 4.40 -11.16 -18.40
C SER A 171 3.60 -11.74 -17.24
N TYR A 172 3.26 -10.92 -16.25
CA TYR A 172 2.52 -11.32 -15.07
C TYR A 172 1.56 -10.21 -14.62
N PRO A 173 0.46 -10.52 -13.89
CA PRO A 173 -0.46 -9.50 -13.40
C PRO A 173 0.20 -8.58 -12.36
N SER A 174 -0.11 -7.28 -12.43
CA SER A 174 0.25 -6.31 -11.40
C SER A 174 -0.43 -6.63 -10.06
N ALA A 175 0.08 -6.08 -8.94
CA ALA A 175 -0.49 -6.31 -7.61
C ALA A 175 -1.97 -5.92 -7.49
N ASN A 176 -2.41 -4.89 -8.24
CA ASN A 176 -3.82 -4.48 -8.31
C ASN A 176 -4.63 -5.26 -9.37
N GLY A 177 -3.99 -6.11 -10.18
CA GLY A 177 -4.64 -6.99 -11.15
C GLY A 177 -5.18 -6.30 -12.40
N TYR A 178 -4.74 -5.07 -12.74
CA TYR A 178 -5.25 -4.32 -13.90
C TYR A 178 -4.27 -4.24 -15.09
N LYS A 179 -3.01 -4.64 -14.90
CA LYS A 179 -1.98 -4.53 -15.94
C LYS A 179 -1.12 -5.78 -15.98
N CYS A 180 -0.78 -6.26 -17.18
CA CYS A 180 0.27 -7.24 -17.34
C CYS A 180 1.62 -6.51 -17.39
N LEU A 181 2.51 -6.84 -16.46
CA LEU A 181 3.86 -6.30 -16.37
C LEU A 181 4.82 -7.30 -17.02
N ALA A 182 5.80 -6.81 -17.78
CA ALA A 182 6.80 -7.66 -18.41
C ALA A 182 7.78 -8.25 -17.37
N CYS A 183 8.26 -9.47 -17.60
CA CYS A 183 9.22 -10.16 -16.73
C CYS A 183 10.64 -9.53 -16.67
N HIS A 184 10.83 -8.32 -17.20
CA HIS A 184 12.14 -7.71 -17.40
C HIS A 184 12.71 -7.02 -16.14
N ASN A 185 11.94 -6.89 -15.06
CA ASN A 185 12.42 -6.32 -13.81
C ASN A 185 12.91 -7.42 -12.86
N SER A 186 14.03 -7.18 -12.19
CA SER A 186 14.64 -8.05 -11.16
C SER A 186 13.70 -8.44 -10.01
N SER A 187 12.52 -7.79 -9.91
CA SER A 187 11.41 -8.05 -8.99
C SER A 187 10.28 -8.94 -9.52
N ALA A 188 10.32 -9.34 -10.80
CA ALA A 188 9.22 -10.05 -11.48
C ALA A 188 9.26 -11.58 -11.37
N SER A 189 10.32 -12.14 -10.79
CA SER A 189 10.65 -13.55 -10.92
C SER A 189 10.04 -14.51 -9.92
N SER A 190 9.21 -13.99 -9.01
CA SER A 190 8.34 -14.77 -8.15
C SER A 190 7.18 -15.38 -8.91
N HIS A 191 6.77 -14.74 -9.99
CA HIS A 191 5.58 -15.08 -10.75
C HIS A 191 5.83 -16.33 -11.60
N ALA A 192 4.81 -17.20 -11.68
CA ALA A 192 4.89 -18.48 -12.38
C ALA A 192 5.35 -18.38 -13.84
N ASN A 193 5.00 -17.28 -14.53
CA ASN A 193 5.36 -17.04 -15.92
C ASN A 193 6.80 -16.55 -16.09
N CYS A 194 7.39 -15.94 -15.06
CA CYS A 194 8.72 -15.37 -15.16
C CYS A 194 9.74 -16.42 -14.72
N ALA A 195 10.25 -17.18 -15.69
CA ALA A 195 11.31 -18.16 -15.45
C ALA A 195 12.59 -17.47 -14.95
N CYS A 196 13.13 -17.93 -13.82
CA CYS A 196 14.45 -17.54 -13.34
C CYS A 196 15.47 -18.63 -13.73
N PRO A 197 16.30 -18.44 -14.78
CA PRO A 197 17.19 -19.50 -15.26
C PRO A 197 18.25 -19.84 -14.20
N ILE A 198 18.24 -21.07 -13.70
CA ILE A 198 19.11 -21.48 -12.57
C ILE A 198 20.60 -21.38 -12.92
N THR A 199 20.96 -21.52 -14.21
CA THR A 199 22.35 -21.48 -14.67
C THR A 199 22.96 -20.08 -14.63
N SER A 200 22.22 -19.05 -15.05
CA SER A 200 22.72 -17.67 -15.16
C SER A 200 22.21 -16.75 -14.04
N HIS A 201 21.13 -17.14 -13.37
CA HIS A 201 20.48 -16.35 -12.33
C HIS A 201 20.37 -17.10 -11.00
N LEU A 202 20.21 -16.34 -9.94
CA LEU A 202 19.97 -16.77 -8.57
C LEU A 202 18.63 -16.19 -8.12
N ARG A 203 17.73 -17.05 -7.64
CA ARG A 203 16.47 -16.63 -7.01
C ARG A 203 16.68 -16.43 -5.51
N ILE A 204 16.31 -15.27 -4.99
CA ILE A 204 16.26 -14.97 -3.55
C ILE A 204 14.86 -14.46 -3.25
N GLN A 205 14.09 -15.23 -2.48
CA GLN A 205 12.65 -14.99 -2.27
C GLN A 205 11.92 -14.86 -3.63
N ASP A 206 11.41 -13.67 -3.90
CA ASP A 206 10.61 -13.32 -5.06
C ASP A 206 11.41 -12.64 -6.20
N TYR A 207 12.71 -12.47 -5.98
CA TYR A 207 13.60 -11.76 -6.90
C TYR A 207 14.58 -12.71 -7.59
N CYS A 208 14.99 -12.34 -8.80
CA CYS A 208 15.85 -13.15 -9.66
C CYS A 208 16.90 -12.24 -10.24
N PHE A 209 18.12 -12.61 -9.91
CA PHE A 209 19.28 -11.78 -10.13
C PHE A 209 20.26 -12.54 -10.99
N ARG A 210 20.89 -11.88 -11.96
CA ARG A 210 22.04 -12.51 -12.62
C ARG A 210 23.13 -12.78 -11.58
N ARG A 211 23.71 -13.99 -11.59
CA ARG A 211 24.71 -14.42 -10.62
C ARG A 211 25.91 -13.46 -10.55
N ASN A 212 26.34 -12.95 -11.70
CA ASN A 212 27.46 -12.00 -11.81
C ASN A 212 27.21 -10.66 -11.07
N LEU A 213 25.97 -10.31 -10.75
CA LEU A 213 25.65 -9.09 -10.02
C LEU A 213 25.61 -9.27 -8.50
N ILE A 214 25.57 -10.51 -7.98
CA ILE A 214 25.51 -10.85 -6.54
C ILE A 214 26.82 -11.44 -6.01
N ASP A 215 27.73 -11.86 -6.90
CA ASP A 215 29.01 -12.50 -6.56
C ASP A 215 30.05 -11.58 -5.89
N PHE A 216 29.63 -10.41 -5.40
CA PHE A 216 30.49 -9.42 -4.74
C PHE A 216 30.62 -9.63 -3.22
N MET A 217 29.79 -10.49 -2.61
CA MET A 217 29.84 -10.74 -1.16
C MET A 217 30.35 -12.13 -0.83
N ASP A 218 31.37 -12.18 0.04
CA ASP A 218 31.75 -13.42 0.72
C ASP A 218 30.62 -13.86 1.63
N ILE A 219 29.84 -14.79 1.10
CA ILE A 219 28.66 -15.36 1.73
C ILE A 219 28.96 -15.80 3.15
N ARG A 220 30.05 -16.55 3.38
CA ARG A 220 30.29 -17.22 4.66
C ARG A 220 30.66 -16.23 5.76
N ASN A 221 31.44 -15.20 5.40
CA ASN A 221 31.90 -14.21 6.36
C ASN A 221 30.91 -13.06 6.55
N SER A 222 29.90 -12.92 5.68
CA SER A 222 28.93 -11.81 5.73
C SER A 222 27.80 -11.96 6.77
N TYR A 223 27.49 -13.17 7.24
CA TYR A 223 26.47 -13.41 8.26
C TYR A 223 27.03 -13.76 9.65
N LEU A 224 28.35 -13.88 9.76
CA LEU A 224 29.03 -14.09 11.04
C LEU A 224 29.29 -12.73 11.69
N VAL A 225 28.66 -12.49 12.84
CA VAL A 225 28.83 -11.26 13.61
C VAL A 225 29.73 -11.56 14.79
N GLN A 226 30.80 -10.79 14.95
CA GLN A 226 31.70 -10.94 16.09
C GLN A 226 31.07 -10.27 17.33
N PHE A 227 30.83 -11.06 18.38
CA PHE A 227 30.34 -10.57 19.66
C PHE A 227 31.34 -10.93 20.75
N GLY A 228 32.18 -9.96 21.13
CA GLY A 228 33.31 -10.21 22.02
C GLY A 228 34.37 -11.11 21.37
N ARG A 229 34.63 -12.28 21.98
CA ARG A 229 35.58 -13.28 21.46
C ARG A 229 34.93 -14.39 20.63
N GLU A 230 33.61 -14.37 20.52
CA GLU A 230 32.86 -15.40 19.82
C GLU A 230 32.28 -14.86 18.51
N SER A 231 32.09 -15.75 17.54
CA SER A 231 31.40 -15.43 16.29
C SER A 231 30.01 -16.03 16.34
N VAL A 232 29.00 -15.17 16.21
CA VAL A 232 27.59 -15.55 16.22
C VAL A 232 27.07 -15.60 14.80
N ASP A 233 26.43 -16.71 14.46
CA ASP A 233 25.75 -16.89 13.18
C ASP A 233 24.39 -16.17 13.20
N SER A 234 24.29 -15.06 12.48
CA SER A 234 23.06 -14.28 12.41
C SER A 234 22.10 -14.85 11.37
N PHE A 235 21.02 -15.49 11.86
CA PHE A 235 19.91 -15.95 11.01
C PHE A 235 19.35 -14.82 10.13
N TYR A 236 19.21 -13.61 10.69
CA TYR A 236 18.68 -12.46 9.97
C TYR A 236 19.58 -12.03 8.82
N LEU A 237 20.90 -11.87 9.06
CA LEU A 237 21.85 -11.50 8.00
C LEU A 237 21.94 -12.60 6.94
N ARG A 238 21.94 -13.87 7.36
CA ARG A 238 21.94 -15.00 6.43
C ARG A 238 20.75 -14.96 5.47
N LYS A 239 19.58 -14.52 5.95
CA LYS A 239 18.34 -14.48 5.17
C LYS A 239 18.21 -13.22 4.30
N GLU A 240 18.46 -12.03 4.86
CA GLU A 240 18.07 -10.76 4.24
C GLU A 240 19.23 -9.95 3.63
N LEU A 241 20.48 -10.20 4.03
CA LEU A 241 21.63 -9.33 3.67
C LEU A 241 21.89 -9.29 2.17
N ARG A 242 21.80 -10.43 1.48
CA ARG A 242 22.06 -10.51 0.03
C ARG A 242 21.03 -9.74 -0.79
N LEU A 243 19.76 -9.86 -0.43
CA LEU A 243 18.66 -9.16 -1.09
C LEU A 243 18.81 -7.65 -0.87
N SER A 244 19.06 -7.24 0.38
CA SER A 244 19.25 -5.83 0.76
C SER A 244 20.44 -5.18 0.04
N ALA A 245 21.60 -5.85 0.00
CA ALA A 245 22.79 -5.34 -0.66
C ALA A 245 22.61 -5.16 -2.17
N TYR A 246 21.89 -6.08 -2.82
CA TYR A 246 21.58 -5.95 -4.24
C TYR A 246 20.62 -4.78 -4.52
N LEU A 247 19.50 -4.69 -3.78
CA LEU A 247 18.51 -3.63 -3.97
C LEU A 247 19.11 -2.24 -3.74
N CYS A 248 20.04 -2.11 -2.80
CA CYS A 248 20.78 -0.88 -2.57
C CYS A 248 21.66 -0.50 -3.78
N LYS A 249 22.32 -1.47 -4.42
CA LYS A 249 23.17 -1.22 -5.59
C LYS A 249 22.37 -0.87 -6.85
N ALA A 250 21.16 -1.41 -6.99
CA ALA A 250 20.32 -1.17 -8.17
C ALA A 250 19.64 0.21 -8.20
N ASN A 251 19.55 0.90 -7.05
CA ASN A 251 18.94 2.22 -6.90
C ASN A 251 19.94 3.40 -6.95
N ASN A 252 21.18 3.16 -7.39
CA ASN A 252 22.21 4.19 -7.70
C ASN A 252 22.55 4.14 -9.19
#